data_AF-A0A356W0D9-F1
#
_entry.id   AF-A0A356W0D9-F1
#
_cell.length_a   1.000
_cell.length_b   1.000
_cell.length_c   1.000
_cell.angle_alpha   90.00
_cell.angle_beta   90.00
_cell.angle_gamma   90.00
#
_symmetry.space_group_name_H-M   'P 1'
#
loop_
_entity.id
_entity.type
_entity.pdbx_description
1 polymer ?
#
loop_
_entity_poly.entity_id
_entity_poly.type
_entity_poly.pdbx_seq_one_letter_code
_entity_poly.pdbx_strand_id
1 'polypeptide(L)'
;SFSLPVVTFVDAERFATLREASKLSSAYSEATTAKITAITGSAWGPVYIAAAGRGANADYTFAWPDAVVSAVAPETGAVFLWNDRLKGSSNPVEDRRKLIEEYRATRAGALQAAADGSIEDVVRPEDTRKKILSCLDMLSGKRVSTLPKKHADIQL
;
A
#
# COMPACT_ATOMS: atom_id res chain seq x y z
N SER A 1 3.03 6.01 -25.15
CA SER A 1 2.16 5.47 -24.09
C SER A 1 0.72 5.48 -24.58
N PHE A 2 -0.08 4.45 -24.26
CA PHE A 2 -1.37 4.15 -24.92
C PHE A 2 -2.63 4.51 -24.10
N SER A 3 -2.48 5.31 -23.02
CA SER A 3 -3.60 5.77 -22.18
C SER A 3 -4.46 4.65 -21.58
N LEU A 4 -3.88 3.47 -21.35
CA LEU A 4 -4.57 2.35 -20.71
C LEU A 4 -4.58 2.55 -19.19
N PRO A 5 -5.74 2.42 -18.50
CA PRO A 5 -5.80 2.39 -17.05
C PRO A 5 -4.98 1.23 -16.47
N VAL A 6 -4.41 1.45 -15.29
CA VAL A 6 -3.64 0.44 -14.55
C VAL A 6 -4.42 0.08 -13.28
N VAL A 7 -4.71 -1.21 -13.13
CA VAL A 7 -5.31 -1.77 -11.92
C VAL A 7 -4.29 -2.70 -11.28
N THR A 8 -3.97 -2.44 -10.02
CA THR A 8 -2.88 -3.10 -9.32
C THR A 8 -3.42 -3.86 -8.12
N PHE A 9 -3.07 -5.14 -8.04
CA PHE A 9 -3.34 -5.96 -6.85
C PHE A 9 -2.05 -6.11 -6.07
N VAL A 10 -2.08 -5.77 -4.78
CA VAL A 10 -0.89 -5.77 -3.93
C VAL A 10 -1.05 -6.78 -2.80
N ASP A 11 -0.15 -7.74 -2.81
CA ASP A 11 0.14 -8.64 -1.70
C ASP A 11 1.64 -8.94 -1.71
N ALA A 12 2.42 -8.01 -1.16
CA ALA A 12 3.86 -8.10 -1.12
C ALA A 12 4.45 -7.38 0.09
N GLU A 13 5.41 -8.05 0.72
CA GLU A 13 6.13 -7.56 1.90
C GLU A 13 7.41 -6.81 1.54
N ARG A 14 8.06 -7.18 0.42
CA ARG A 14 9.35 -6.64 0.01
C ARG A 14 9.56 -6.71 -1.50
N PHE A 15 10.45 -5.87 -2.00
CA PHE A 15 10.98 -5.98 -3.35
C PHE A 15 12.16 -6.96 -3.40
N ALA A 16 12.36 -7.59 -4.57
CA ALA A 16 13.50 -8.48 -4.79
C ALA A 16 14.83 -7.72 -4.79
N THR A 17 14.87 -6.53 -5.40
CA THR A 17 16.05 -5.65 -5.41
C THR A 17 15.64 -4.19 -5.36
N LEU A 18 16.56 -3.33 -4.89
CA LEU A 18 16.35 -1.88 -4.87
C LEU A 18 16.23 -1.28 -6.28
N ARG A 19 16.94 -1.86 -7.25
CA ARG A 19 16.88 -1.45 -8.66
C ARG A 19 15.47 -1.63 -9.23
N GLU A 20 14.86 -2.78 -9.00
CA GLU A 20 13.50 -3.05 -9.49
C GLU A 20 12.44 -2.22 -8.75
N ALA A 21 12.63 -1.97 -7.45
CA ALA A 21 11.78 -1.04 -6.70
C ALA A 21 11.82 0.39 -7.28
N SER A 22 13.03 0.87 -7.61
CA SER A 22 13.26 2.20 -8.20
C SER A 22 12.62 2.34 -9.59
N LYS A 23 12.75 1.31 -10.44
CA LYS A 23 12.08 1.25 -11.76
C LYS A 23 10.57 1.31 -11.62
N LEU A 24 9.99 0.49 -10.74
CA LEU A 24 8.54 0.45 -10.53
C LEU A 24 8.02 1.80 -10.02
N SER A 25 8.66 2.36 -8.99
CA SER A 25 8.27 3.65 -8.42
C SER A 25 8.35 4.77 -9.45
N SER A 26 9.39 4.77 -10.30
CA SER A 26 9.53 5.74 -11.40
C SER A 26 8.39 5.61 -12.41
N ALA A 27 8.06 4.39 -12.82
CA ALA A 27 6.98 4.13 -13.77
C ALA A 27 5.61 4.57 -13.22
N TYR A 28 5.30 4.26 -11.96
CA TYR A 28 4.06 4.70 -11.31
C TYR A 28 4.00 6.21 -11.15
N SER A 29 5.11 6.83 -10.73
CA SER A 29 5.18 8.28 -10.50
C SER A 29 4.98 9.07 -11.79
N GLU A 30 5.52 8.59 -12.93
CA GLU A 30 5.41 9.24 -14.23
C GLU A 30 4.08 8.95 -14.95
N ALA A 31 3.44 7.82 -14.66
CA ALA A 31 2.19 7.44 -15.30
C ALA A 31 1.05 8.42 -14.94
N THR A 32 0.49 9.06 -15.98
CA THR A 32 -0.66 9.98 -15.89
C THR A 32 -2.01 9.30 -16.10
N THR A 33 -2.02 8.03 -16.46
CA THR A 33 -3.24 7.22 -16.62
C THR A 33 -3.97 7.04 -15.29
N ALA A 34 -5.22 6.59 -15.34
CA ALA A 34 -5.99 6.20 -14.16
C ALA A 34 -5.30 5.00 -13.49
N LYS A 35 -5.01 5.11 -12.18
CA LYS A 35 -4.33 4.11 -11.37
C LYS A 35 -5.18 3.78 -10.17
N ILE A 36 -5.63 2.54 -10.11
CA ILE A 36 -6.45 2.02 -9.01
C ILE A 36 -5.70 0.87 -8.36
N THR A 37 -5.57 0.90 -7.04
CA THR A 37 -4.87 -0.13 -6.29
C THR A 37 -5.81 -0.84 -5.32
N ALA A 38 -5.78 -2.18 -5.34
CA ALA A 38 -6.46 -3.06 -4.43
C ALA A 38 -5.41 -3.80 -3.56
N ILE A 39 -5.38 -3.52 -2.27
CA ILE A 39 -4.51 -4.23 -1.33
C ILE A 39 -5.25 -5.47 -0.83
N THR A 40 -4.81 -6.65 -1.26
CA THR A 40 -5.49 -7.93 -0.99
C THR A 40 -4.89 -8.70 0.19
N GLY A 41 -3.66 -8.38 0.57
CA GLY A 41 -2.97 -9.01 1.69
C GLY A 41 -2.07 -8.01 2.39
N SER A 42 -0.75 -8.15 2.25
CA SER A 42 0.20 -7.25 2.89
C SER A 42 0.73 -6.17 1.95
N ALA A 43 0.76 -4.92 2.42
CA ALA A 43 1.46 -3.82 1.76
C ALA A 43 2.06 -2.90 2.82
N TRP A 44 3.39 -2.99 3.01
CA TRP A 44 4.07 -2.15 4.00
C TRP A 44 5.37 -1.53 3.49
N GLY A 45 5.69 -0.38 4.08
CA GLY A 45 6.88 0.41 3.78
C GLY A 45 7.07 0.69 2.28
N PRO A 46 8.18 0.24 1.68
CA PRO A 46 8.50 0.59 0.29
C PRO A 46 7.49 0.05 -0.72
N VAL A 47 6.89 -1.12 -0.46
CA VAL A 47 5.88 -1.71 -1.38
C VAL A 47 4.65 -0.81 -1.46
N TYR A 48 4.14 -0.40 -0.30
CA TYR A 48 3.03 0.53 -0.24
C TYR A 48 3.36 1.83 -0.98
N ILE A 49 4.51 2.45 -0.69
CA ILE A 49 4.90 3.73 -1.32
C ILE A 49 4.99 3.62 -2.84
N ALA A 50 5.54 2.53 -3.37
CA ALA A 50 5.82 2.37 -4.80
C ALA A 50 4.59 1.94 -5.63
N ALA A 51 3.57 1.31 -5.01
CA ALA A 51 2.46 0.70 -5.75
C ALA A 51 1.04 1.11 -5.30
N ALA A 52 0.86 1.57 -4.07
CA ALA A 52 -0.48 1.75 -3.48
C ALA A 52 -0.70 3.13 -2.83
N GLY A 53 0.36 3.74 -2.31
CA GLY A 53 0.27 5.01 -1.60
C GLY A 53 0.24 6.20 -2.53
N ARG A 54 0.06 7.38 -1.92
CA ARG A 54 0.17 8.67 -2.62
C ARG A 54 1.51 8.87 -3.33
N GLY A 55 2.58 8.25 -2.83
CA GLY A 55 3.90 8.26 -3.49
C GLY A 55 3.88 7.66 -4.90
N ALA A 56 3.02 6.67 -5.17
CA ALA A 56 2.83 6.07 -6.48
C ALA A 56 1.90 6.91 -7.40
N ASN A 57 1.40 8.05 -6.91
CA ASN A 57 0.34 8.82 -7.53
C ASN A 57 -0.90 7.94 -7.83
N ALA A 58 -1.22 6.98 -6.97
CA ALA A 58 -2.45 6.19 -7.07
C ALA A 58 -3.66 7.13 -6.92
N ASP A 59 -4.66 6.98 -7.80
CA ASP A 59 -5.86 7.83 -7.77
C ASP A 59 -6.88 7.31 -6.75
N TYR A 60 -6.91 6.00 -6.56
CA TYR A 60 -7.82 5.35 -5.65
C TYR A 60 -7.22 4.05 -5.15
N THR A 61 -7.08 3.92 -3.83
CA THR A 61 -6.54 2.76 -3.15
C THR A 61 -7.56 2.26 -2.14
N PHE A 62 -7.93 1.00 -2.26
CA PHE A 62 -8.76 0.33 -1.26
C PHE A 62 -8.09 -0.95 -0.81
N ALA A 63 -8.46 -1.42 0.37
CA ALA A 63 -7.92 -2.63 0.94
C ALA A 63 -9.04 -3.62 1.31
N TRP A 64 -8.71 -4.90 1.33
CA TRP A 64 -9.58 -5.90 1.94
C TRP A 64 -9.59 -5.78 3.47
N PRO A 65 -10.64 -6.26 4.17
CA PRO A 65 -10.74 -6.12 5.62
C PRO A 65 -9.54 -6.73 6.37
N ASP A 66 -9.03 -7.86 5.88
CA ASP A 66 -7.92 -8.60 6.48
C ASP A 66 -6.53 -8.13 5.99
N ALA A 67 -6.48 -7.08 5.18
CA ALA A 67 -5.23 -6.56 4.64
C ALA A 67 -4.41 -5.81 5.70
N VAL A 68 -3.09 -5.95 5.60
CA VAL A 68 -2.12 -5.27 6.47
C VAL A 68 -1.50 -4.11 5.70
N VAL A 69 -1.78 -2.89 6.15
CA VAL A 69 -1.28 -1.65 5.56
C VAL A 69 -0.53 -0.86 6.62
N SER A 70 0.78 -0.68 6.42
CA SER A 70 1.63 -0.04 7.43
C SER A 70 2.86 0.65 6.84
N ALA A 71 3.36 1.69 7.51
CA ALA A 71 4.61 2.35 7.13
C ALA A 71 5.85 1.46 7.33
N VAL A 72 5.79 0.51 8.27
CA VAL A 72 6.89 -0.40 8.60
C VAL A 72 6.39 -1.83 8.75
N ALA A 73 7.32 -2.78 8.72
CA ALA A 73 7.02 -4.18 9.04
C ALA A 73 6.30 -4.26 10.41
N PRO A 74 5.17 -5.00 10.51
CA PRO A 74 4.42 -5.11 11.76
C PRO A 74 5.26 -5.60 12.94
N GLU A 75 6.24 -6.48 12.68
CA GLU A 75 7.18 -6.99 13.68
C GLU A 75 8.02 -5.87 14.28
N THR A 76 8.51 -4.98 13.42
CA THR A 76 9.32 -3.83 13.82
C THR A 76 8.46 -2.79 14.54
N GLY A 77 7.26 -2.51 14.02
CA GLY A 77 6.33 -1.56 14.64
C GLY A 77 5.90 -1.99 16.04
N ALA A 78 5.51 -3.25 16.21
CA ALA A 78 5.09 -3.80 17.49
C ALA A 78 6.21 -3.74 18.54
N VAL A 79 7.43 -4.17 18.18
CA VAL A 79 8.56 -4.14 19.11
C VAL A 79 8.96 -2.70 19.43
N PHE A 80 9.02 -1.82 18.44
CA PHE A 80 9.47 -0.45 18.66
C PHE A 80 8.48 0.37 19.51
N LEU A 81 7.18 0.24 19.25
CA LEU A 81 6.15 1.02 19.95
C LEU A 81 5.68 0.39 21.26
N TRP A 82 5.72 -0.95 21.37
CA TRP A 82 5.15 -1.68 22.50
C TRP A 82 6.16 -2.51 23.29
N ASN A 83 7.46 -2.23 23.16
CA ASN A 83 8.53 -2.93 23.90
C ASN A 83 8.26 -3.02 25.40
N ASP A 84 7.71 -1.96 25.99
CA ASP A 84 7.43 -1.90 27.42
C ASP A 84 6.45 -2.98 27.89
N ARG A 85 5.55 -3.46 27.01
CA ARG A 85 4.60 -4.53 27.31
C ARG A 85 5.26 -5.91 27.44
N LEU A 86 6.50 -6.06 26.96
CA LEU A 86 7.27 -7.30 27.05
C LEU A 86 8.14 -7.38 28.32
N LYS A 87 8.22 -6.29 29.11
CA LYS A 87 9.01 -6.27 30.34
C LYS A 87 8.43 -7.21 31.38
N GLY A 88 9.28 -8.09 31.93
CA GLY A 88 8.86 -9.06 32.97
C GLY A 88 8.08 -10.27 32.43
N SER A 89 8.01 -10.45 31.11
CA SER A 89 7.40 -11.64 30.51
C SER A 89 8.16 -12.91 30.92
N SER A 90 7.40 -13.91 31.38
CA SER A 90 7.90 -15.25 31.67
C SER A 90 8.12 -16.09 30.40
N ASN A 91 7.52 -15.70 29.27
CA ASN A 91 7.73 -16.34 27.96
C ASN A 91 7.82 -15.29 26.85
N PRO A 92 8.99 -14.64 26.69
CA PRO A 92 9.18 -13.52 25.77
C PRO A 92 8.91 -13.85 24.30
N VAL A 93 9.09 -15.10 23.88
CA VAL A 93 8.88 -15.52 22.48
C VAL A 93 7.40 -15.53 22.13
N GLU A 94 6.59 -16.17 22.98
CA GLU A 94 5.14 -16.29 22.75
C GLU A 94 4.44 -14.93 22.91
N ASP A 95 4.83 -14.16 23.93
CA ASP A 95 4.23 -12.84 24.17
C ASP A 95 4.59 -11.85 23.05
N ARG A 96 5.81 -11.92 22.51
CA ARG A 96 6.19 -11.13 21.33
C ARG A 96 5.35 -11.49 20.12
N ARG A 97 5.08 -12.79 19.87
CA ARG A 97 4.24 -13.23 18.75
C ARG A 97 2.82 -12.67 18.88
N LYS A 98 2.21 -12.79 20.07
CA LYS A 98 0.87 -12.24 20.35
C LYS A 98 0.82 -10.73 20.15
N LEU A 99 1.85 -10.03 20.60
CA LEU A 99 1.97 -8.58 20.47
C LEU A 99 2.05 -8.15 18.99
N ILE A 100 2.75 -8.91 18.16
CA ILE A 100 2.84 -8.65 16.71
C ILE A 100 1.48 -8.87 16.04
N GLU A 101 0.76 -9.93 16.38
CA GLU A 101 -0.58 -10.18 15.84
C GLU A 101 -1.60 -9.13 16.29
N GLU A 102 -1.54 -8.69 17.55
CA GLU A 102 -2.33 -7.54 18.04
C GLU A 102 -2.02 -6.29 17.22
N TYR A 103 -0.74 -6.04 16.92
CA TYR A 103 -0.31 -4.89 16.12
C TYR A 103 -0.84 -4.97 14.69
N ARG A 104 -0.76 -6.16 14.08
CA ARG A 104 -1.29 -6.44 12.74
C ARG A 104 -2.80 -6.16 12.66
N ALA A 105 -3.56 -6.65 13.63
CA ALA A 105 -5.01 -6.51 13.65
C ALA A 105 -5.49 -5.08 13.98
N THR A 106 -4.73 -4.32 14.77
CA THR A 106 -5.15 -3.00 15.26
C THR A 106 -4.49 -1.85 14.53
N ARG A 107 -3.16 -1.71 14.66
CA ARG A 107 -2.40 -0.56 14.17
C ARG A 107 -2.06 -0.64 12.69
N ALA A 108 -1.85 -1.84 12.18
CA ALA A 108 -1.53 -2.08 10.77
C ALA A 108 -2.72 -2.61 9.97
N GLY A 109 -3.93 -2.62 10.54
CA GLY A 109 -5.13 -3.11 9.86
C GLY A 109 -5.68 -2.11 8.85
N ALA A 110 -6.41 -2.61 7.84
CA ALA A 110 -7.03 -1.81 6.79
C ALA A 110 -7.93 -0.67 7.33
N LEU A 111 -8.71 -0.94 8.38
CA LEU A 111 -9.60 0.07 8.98
C LEU A 111 -8.81 1.24 9.58
N GLN A 112 -7.68 0.95 10.24
CA GLN A 112 -6.81 1.99 10.78
C GLN A 112 -6.17 2.79 9.65
N ALA A 113 -5.69 2.11 8.60
CA ALA A 113 -5.12 2.79 7.43
C ALA A 113 -6.14 3.70 6.71
N ALA A 114 -7.42 3.31 6.67
CA ALA A 114 -8.49 4.15 6.16
C ALA A 114 -8.75 5.36 7.07
N ALA A 115 -8.79 5.15 8.39
CA ALA A 115 -8.93 6.23 9.37
C ALA A 115 -7.79 7.26 9.28
N ASP A 116 -6.57 6.79 9.01
CA ASP A 116 -5.38 7.63 8.84
C ASP A 116 -5.30 8.29 7.44
N GLY A 117 -6.23 7.96 6.53
CA GLY A 117 -6.26 8.49 5.16
C GLY A 117 -5.13 7.99 4.25
N SER A 118 -4.54 6.84 4.61
CA SER A 118 -3.57 6.11 3.77
C SER A 118 -4.25 5.38 2.62
N ILE A 119 -5.48 4.91 2.85
CA ILE A 119 -6.35 4.32 1.83
C ILE A 119 -7.71 5.02 1.86
N GLU A 120 -8.43 4.96 0.75
CA GLU A 120 -9.74 5.62 0.60
C GLU A 120 -10.90 4.79 1.16
N ASP A 121 -10.81 3.46 1.16
CA ASP A 121 -11.92 2.59 1.58
C ASP A 121 -11.47 1.17 1.95
N VAL A 122 -12.31 0.48 2.73
CA VAL A 122 -12.19 -0.95 3.04
C VAL A 122 -13.33 -1.70 2.38
N VAL A 123 -12.99 -2.57 1.44
CA VAL A 123 -13.96 -3.21 0.54
C VAL A 123 -13.86 -4.71 0.67
N ARG A 124 -15.02 -5.38 0.77
CA ARG A 124 -15.06 -6.85 0.84
C ARG A 124 -14.57 -7.48 -0.47
N PRO A 125 -13.91 -8.65 -0.44
CA PRO A 125 -13.36 -9.30 -1.63
C PRO A 125 -14.38 -9.45 -2.78
N GLU A 126 -15.63 -9.81 -2.47
CA GLU A 126 -16.72 -9.98 -3.43
C GLU A 126 -17.14 -8.68 -4.14
N ASP A 127 -16.94 -7.52 -3.49
CA ASP A 127 -17.34 -6.21 -4.00
C ASP A 127 -16.22 -5.56 -4.87
N THR A 128 -15.02 -6.16 -4.90
CA THR A 128 -13.81 -5.65 -5.59
C THR A 128 -14.10 -5.22 -7.03
N ARG A 129 -14.77 -6.08 -7.82
CA ARG A 129 -15.08 -5.79 -9.23
C ARG A 129 -15.96 -4.56 -9.37
N LYS A 130 -17.02 -4.47 -8.55
CA LYS A 130 -17.97 -3.35 -8.58
C LYS A 130 -17.26 -2.05 -8.22
N LYS A 131 -16.37 -2.10 -7.23
CA LYS A 131 -15.56 -0.94 -6.82
C LYS A 131 -14.65 -0.47 -7.94
N ILE A 132 -13.89 -1.36 -8.58
CA ILE A 132 -12.99 -1.02 -9.68
C ILE A 132 -13.77 -0.38 -10.84
N LEU A 133 -14.93 -0.91 -11.22
CA LEU A 133 -15.76 -0.34 -12.27
C LEU A 133 -16.21 1.09 -11.93
N SER A 134 -16.67 1.32 -10.70
CA SER A 134 -17.05 2.65 -10.23
C SER A 134 -15.88 3.64 -10.25
N CYS A 135 -14.68 3.19 -9.87
CA CYS A 135 -13.49 4.04 -9.88
C CYS A 135 -13.03 4.35 -11.31
N LEU A 136 -13.10 3.38 -12.24
CA LEU A 136 -12.76 3.62 -13.64
C LEU A 136 -13.71 4.62 -14.30
N ASP A 137 -15.01 4.53 -14.01
CA ASP A 137 -16.01 5.49 -14.50
C ASP A 137 -15.72 6.90 -13.99
N MET A 138 -15.48 7.03 -12.68
CA MET A 138 -15.09 8.29 -12.03
C MET A 138 -13.80 8.89 -12.62
N LEU A 139 -12.82 8.05 -12.98
CA LEU A 139 -11.50 8.49 -13.47
C LEU A 139 -11.43 8.62 -15.01
N SER A 140 -12.53 8.36 -15.73
CA SER A 140 -12.58 8.43 -17.20
C SER A 140 -12.19 9.82 -17.76
N GLY A 141 -12.50 10.88 -17.00
CA GLY A 141 -12.15 12.26 -17.32
C GLY A 141 -10.76 12.73 -16.86
N LYS A 142 -9.96 11.88 -16.20
CA LYS A 142 -8.69 12.29 -15.58
C LYS A 142 -7.76 12.97 -16.59
N ARG A 143 -7.23 14.14 -16.22
CA ARG A 143 -6.18 14.87 -16.94
C ARG A 143 -5.14 15.36 -15.93
N VAL A 144 -3.87 15.09 -16.21
CA VAL A 144 -2.75 15.48 -15.34
C VAL A 144 -1.70 16.17 -16.19
N SER A 145 -1.34 17.39 -15.81
CA SER A 145 -0.20 18.11 -16.38
C SER A 145 1.07 17.76 -15.62
N THR A 146 2.15 17.47 -16.34
CA THR A 146 3.47 17.23 -15.77
C THR A 146 4.43 18.38 -16.09
N LEU A 147 5.53 18.48 -15.34
CA LEU A 147 6.56 19.49 -15.61
C LEU A 147 7.21 19.25 -16.99
N PRO A 148 7.49 20.31 -17.76
CA PRO A 148 8.12 20.18 -19.07
C PRO A 148 9.56 19.66 -18.93
N LYS A 149 9.85 18.56 -19.61
CA LYS A 149 11.18 17.92 -19.68
C LYS A 149 11.30 17.14 -20.99
N LYS A 150 12.53 16.87 -21.44
CA LYS A 150 12.77 16.05 -22.64
C LYS A 150 12.34 14.60 -22.42
N HIS A 151 12.72 14.03 -21.29
CA HIS A 151 12.33 12.71 -20.80
C HIS A 151 12.65 12.63 -19.29
N ALA A 152 12.13 11.62 -18.59
CA ALA A 152 12.61 11.26 -17.27
C ALA A 152 13.98 10.58 -17.35
N ASP A 153 14.73 10.63 -16.25
CA ASP A 153 15.98 9.90 -16.07
C ASP A 153 15.72 8.65 -15.21
N ILE A 154 15.17 7.62 -15.84
CA ILE A 154 14.81 6.37 -15.16
C ILE A 154 16.07 5.55 -14.87
N GLN A 155 16.14 4.92 -13.69
CA GLN A 155 17.20 3.95 -13.42
C GLN A 155 17.05 2.70 -14.29
N LEU A 156 18.08 2.39 -15.08
CA LEU A 156 18.22 1.16 -15.86
C LEU A 156 19.09 0.17 -15.10
#